data_AF-A0A7K4HAF4-F1
#
_entry.id   AF-A0A7K4HAF4-F1
#
_cell.length_a   1.000
_cell.length_b   1.000
_cell.length_c   1.000
_cell.angle_alpha   90.00
_cell.angle_beta   90.00
_cell.angle_gamma   90.00
#
_symmetry.space_group_name_H-M   'P 1'
#
loop_
_entity.id
_entity.type
_entity.pdbx_description
1 polymer ?
#
loop_
_entity_poly.entity_id
_entity_poly.type
_entity_poly.pdbx_seq_one_letter_code
_entity_poly.pdbx_strand_id
1 'polypeptide(L)'
;MPERTLSKLVLKGILKKSVNTSDETYQKDFKNFMFKVNWNICGAVGYQIYEQTKYTHKYGELLDDADVLLSIPKIEHVRLLLSGDGLDLEMSRDKDRNFQLCVKDHFIIARFRPGFNPNPRVLTQLPLFSDMQKQMIYGKTLFELPENVSVDKDEIESLVKKMLEDSDRVSDEDYQKTFKDRVFKVNWDIDGILACQIFEETRYSYEFGKNLEVADVILIPTNMRYAKLLLQGVPIDITHAKDANNNFQLAVKIPMLTTRFKDPNMSPLVLSKLPFSKSLRKETEKEEKGEEYGSYIPVNLSVGEYENEVIPLKVFEHFINKASNIVACHCYCRVNSDCQNHEKKYGCMYMGDDTKNMILHENQKILSKEEAVQFVREAIEDGLIPLIGRSVGETEGQSIKDTGHFLSSCFCCSCCCINGKMISNASSALTSDSLIKKIEGLEVKIDPAKCVGCGTCLEVCVFKGREIVDGKATIEPEYCLGCGRCVDVCPNGAITIEIKDQSYIDELIAKIESVVDVEEQKEKLPIIG
;
A
#
# COMPACT_ATOMS: atom_id res chain seq x y z
N MET A 1 -7.50 -28.84 -26.08
CA MET A 1 -8.79 -28.32 -26.60
C MET A 1 -8.52 -27.17 -27.56
N PRO A 2 -9.20 -27.05 -28.71
CA PRO A 2 -9.04 -25.91 -29.61
C PRO A 2 -9.38 -24.58 -28.93
N GLU A 3 -8.67 -23.50 -29.28
CA GLU A 3 -8.81 -22.17 -28.67
C GLU A 3 -10.27 -21.68 -28.67
N ARG A 4 -10.90 -21.64 -29.84
CA ARG A 4 -12.30 -21.19 -29.99
C ARG A 4 -13.28 -21.97 -29.10
N THR A 5 -13.05 -23.27 -28.94
CA THR A 5 -13.88 -24.12 -28.08
C THR A 5 -13.65 -23.81 -26.61
N LEU A 6 -12.39 -23.64 -26.21
CA LEU A 6 -12.01 -23.32 -24.84
C LEU A 6 -12.57 -21.96 -24.42
N SER A 7 -12.34 -20.92 -25.22
CA SER A 7 -12.81 -19.55 -24.94
C SER A 7 -14.34 -19.48 -24.82
N LYS A 8 -15.05 -20.20 -25.70
CA LYS A 8 -16.52 -20.34 -25.63
C LYS A 8 -16.96 -21.02 -24.33
N LEU A 9 -16.32 -22.11 -23.94
CA LEU A 9 -16.69 -22.85 -22.72
C LEU A 9 -16.40 -22.03 -21.46
N VAL A 10 -15.25 -21.36 -21.42
CA VAL A 10 -14.87 -20.46 -20.31
C VAL A 10 -15.85 -19.32 -20.19
N LEU A 11 -16.14 -18.61 -21.29
CA LEU A 11 -17.08 -17.50 -21.24
C LEU A 11 -18.48 -17.97 -20.82
N LYS A 12 -18.99 -19.07 -21.39
CA LYS A 12 -20.26 -19.65 -20.95
C LYS A 12 -20.25 -20.04 -19.47
N GLY A 13 -19.12 -20.49 -18.96
CA GLY A 13 -18.91 -20.76 -17.54
C GLY A 13 -19.05 -19.49 -16.70
N ILE A 14 -18.32 -18.43 -17.07
CA ILE A 14 -18.34 -17.12 -16.39
C ILE A 14 -19.76 -16.55 -16.37
N LEU A 15 -20.45 -16.55 -17.51
CA LEU A 15 -21.81 -16.00 -17.63
C LEU A 15 -22.84 -16.77 -16.78
N LYS A 16 -22.70 -18.10 -16.66
CA LYS A 16 -23.67 -18.94 -15.96
C LYS A 16 -23.45 -19.06 -14.46
N LYS A 17 -22.19 -19.13 -14.02
CA LYS A 17 -21.86 -19.48 -12.62
C LYS A 17 -21.91 -18.31 -11.65
N SER A 18 -21.99 -17.07 -12.13
CA SER A 18 -21.49 -15.94 -11.34
C SER A 18 -22.45 -15.34 -10.33
N VAL A 19 -23.77 -15.52 -10.38
CA VAL A 19 -24.65 -14.64 -9.58
C VAL A 19 -25.75 -15.37 -8.84
N ASN A 20 -25.75 -15.21 -7.52
CA ASN A 20 -26.91 -15.42 -6.67
C ASN A 20 -27.52 -14.06 -6.33
N THR A 21 -28.60 -13.66 -6.99
CA THR A 21 -29.25 -12.35 -6.76
C THR A 21 -30.00 -12.26 -5.43
N SER A 22 -30.14 -13.40 -4.75
CA SER A 22 -30.71 -13.47 -3.39
C SER A 22 -29.66 -13.27 -2.29
N ASP A 23 -28.38 -13.12 -2.64
CA ASP A 23 -27.29 -12.84 -1.70
C ASP A 23 -27.35 -11.39 -1.18
N GLU A 24 -27.28 -11.20 0.14
CA GLU A 24 -27.41 -9.88 0.77
C GLU A 24 -26.26 -8.93 0.42
N THR A 25 -25.03 -9.46 0.26
CA THR A 25 -23.86 -8.65 -0.13
C THR A 25 -24.03 -8.15 -1.56
N TYR A 26 -24.48 -9.03 -2.46
CA TYR A 26 -24.86 -8.67 -3.83
C TYR A 26 -25.94 -7.58 -3.85
N GLN A 27 -27.03 -7.77 -3.10
CA GLN A 27 -28.11 -6.77 -3.05
C GLN A 27 -27.65 -5.42 -2.50
N LYS A 28 -26.74 -5.41 -1.51
CA LYS A 28 -26.12 -4.18 -0.99
C LYS A 28 -25.23 -3.51 -2.03
N ASP A 29 -24.37 -4.28 -2.70
CA ASP A 29 -23.41 -3.78 -3.69
C ASP A 29 -24.08 -3.12 -4.91
N PHE A 30 -25.27 -3.61 -5.27
CA PHE A 30 -26.06 -3.15 -6.42
C PHE A 30 -27.34 -2.40 -6.02
N LYS A 31 -27.51 -2.00 -4.75
CA LYS A 31 -28.64 -1.18 -4.30
C LYS A 31 -28.63 0.16 -5.03
N ASN A 32 -29.71 0.47 -5.75
CA ASN A 32 -29.82 1.66 -6.60
C ASN A 32 -28.70 1.80 -7.66
N PHE A 33 -28.02 0.71 -8.01
CA PHE A 33 -26.88 0.71 -8.90
C PHE A 33 -27.02 -0.41 -9.92
N MET A 34 -27.07 -0.05 -11.20
CA MET A 34 -27.07 -1.00 -12.31
C MET A 34 -25.68 -0.99 -12.93
N PHE A 35 -25.15 -2.18 -13.23
CA PHE A 35 -23.83 -2.30 -13.84
C PHE A 35 -23.84 -3.30 -15.00
N LYS A 36 -23.44 -2.84 -16.17
CA LYS A 36 -23.47 -3.57 -17.45
C LYS A 36 -22.05 -3.90 -17.88
N VAL A 37 -21.78 -5.18 -18.08
CA VAL A 37 -20.45 -5.71 -18.37
C VAL A 37 -20.47 -6.46 -19.69
N ASN A 38 -19.63 -6.02 -20.63
CA ASN A 38 -19.31 -6.76 -21.83
C ASN A 38 -18.06 -7.62 -21.62
N TRP A 39 -18.03 -8.80 -22.24
CA TRP A 39 -16.91 -9.73 -22.22
C TRP A 39 -16.39 -10.02 -23.62
N ASN A 40 -15.07 -10.10 -23.73
CA ASN A 40 -14.38 -10.62 -24.90
C ASN A 40 -13.23 -11.55 -24.46
N ILE A 41 -13.41 -12.86 -24.61
CA ILE A 41 -12.39 -13.86 -24.27
C ILE A 41 -11.94 -14.50 -25.56
N CYS A 42 -10.76 -14.12 -26.05
CA CYS A 42 -10.17 -14.59 -27.32
C CYS A 42 -11.21 -14.64 -28.46
N GLY A 43 -12.00 -13.57 -28.63
CA GLY A 43 -13.03 -13.44 -29.66
C GLY A 43 -14.39 -14.08 -29.33
N ALA A 44 -14.52 -14.83 -28.23
CA ALA A 44 -15.82 -15.22 -27.70
C ALA A 44 -16.42 -14.03 -26.93
N VAL A 45 -17.65 -13.64 -27.29
CA VAL A 45 -18.30 -12.45 -26.72
C VAL A 45 -19.57 -12.80 -25.94
N GLY A 46 -19.95 -11.92 -25.02
CA GLY A 46 -21.14 -12.04 -24.19
C GLY A 46 -21.29 -10.84 -23.27
N TYR A 47 -22.45 -10.70 -22.63
CA TYR A 47 -22.67 -9.64 -21.66
C TYR A 47 -23.31 -10.16 -20.38
N GLN A 48 -23.20 -9.34 -19.34
CA GLN A 48 -23.85 -9.48 -18.05
C GLN A 48 -24.44 -8.12 -17.64
N ILE A 49 -25.62 -8.14 -17.03
CA ILE A 49 -26.28 -6.98 -16.44
C ILE A 49 -26.56 -7.33 -14.99
N TYR A 50 -25.99 -6.53 -14.09
CA TYR A 50 -26.12 -6.65 -12.65
C TYR A 50 -27.05 -5.56 -12.14
N GLU A 51 -28.16 -5.99 -11.55
CA GLU A 51 -29.14 -5.13 -10.87
C GLU A 51 -29.35 -5.70 -9.46
N GLN A 52 -29.89 -4.89 -8.54
CA GLN A 52 -30.10 -5.28 -7.15
C GLN A 52 -30.78 -6.65 -6.99
N THR A 53 -31.86 -6.90 -7.72
CA THR A 53 -32.68 -8.13 -7.60
C THR A 53 -32.69 -8.99 -8.86
N LYS A 54 -31.94 -8.58 -9.89
CA LYS A 54 -31.99 -9.20 -11.21
C LYS A 54 -30.59 -9.31 -11.80
N TYR A 55 -30.36 -10.44 -12.44
CA TYR A 55 -29.15 -10.71 -13.18
C TYR A 55 -29.52 -11.26 -14.56
N THR A 56 -29.00 -10.61 -15.60
CA THR A 56 -29.22 -11.03 -16.99
C THR A 56 -27.88 -11.28 -17.64
N HIS A 57 -27.79 -12.34 -18.45
CA HIS A 57 -26.59 -12.59 -19.24
C HIS A 57 -26.96 -13.16 -20.61
N LYS A 58 -26.09 -12.94 -21.59
CA LYS A 58 -26.23 -13.56 -22.91
C LYS A 58 -24.87 -13.84 -23.51
N TYR A 59 -24.73 -15.04 -24.07
CA TYR A 59 -23.56 -15.42 -24.86
C TYR A 59 -23.79 -15.05 -26.33
N GLY A 60 -22.75 -14.56 -26.99
CA GLY A 60 -22.73 -14.28 -28.43
C GLY A 60 -23.16 -12.86 -28.81
N GLU A 61 -23.49 -12.02 -27.84
CA GLU A 61 -23.91 -10.63 -28.06
C GLU A 61 -23.18 -9.69 -27.10
N LEU A 62 -23.04 -8.43 -27.52
CA LEU A 62 -22.51 -7.33 -26.71
C LEU A 62 -23.63 -6.30 -26.52
N LEU A 63 -23.61 -5.59 -25.41
CA LEU A 63 -24.47 -4.42 -25.19
C LEU A 63 -23.80 -3.19 -25.81
N ASP A 64 -24.57 -2.37 -26.52
CA ASP A 64 -24.07 -1.12 -27.08
C ASP A 64 -23.76 -0.07 -25.98
N ASP A 65 -24.40 -0.19 -24.83
CA ASP A 65 -24.34 0.79 -23.74
C ASP A 65 -23.67 0.29 -22.46
N ALA A 66 -22.87 -0.79 -22.53
CA ALA A 66 -22.16 -1.37 -21.39
C ALA A 66 -21.27 -0.37 -20.65
N ASP A 67 -21.21 -0.48 -19.32
CA ASP A 67 -20.38 0.36 -18.44
C ASP A 67 -18.91 -0.04 -18.47
N VAL A 68 -18.61 -1.31 -18.76
CA VAL A 68 -17.24 -1.81 -18.90
C VAL A 68 -17.14 -2.95 -19.92
N LEU A 69 -16.04 -2.98 -20.67
CA LEU A 69 -15.60 -4.11 -21.47
C LEU A 69 -14.42 -4.82 -20.80
N LEU A 70 -14.60 -6.08 -20.45
CA LEU A 70 -13.57 -6.96 -19.91
C LEU A 70 -13.03 -7.86 -21.02
N SER A 71 -11.71 -7.85 -21.22
CA SER A 71 -11.07 -8.59 -22.31
C SER A 71 -9.91 -9.44 -21.84
N ILE A 72 -9.88 -10.70 -22.28
CA ILE A 72 -8.74 -11.61 -22.17
C ILE A 72 -8.32 -11.94 -23.61
N PRO A 73 -7.25 -11.32 -24.13
CA PRO A 73 -6.90 -11.46 -25.53
C PRO A 73 -6.22 -12.80 -25.84
N LYS A 74 -5.57 -13.41 -24.84
CA LYS A 74 -4.61 -14.50 -25.01
C LYS A 74 -5.10 -15.81 -24.42
N ILE A 75 -4.98 -16.89 -25.20
CA ILE A 75 -5.49 -18.20 -24.80
C ILE A 75 -4.66 -18.85 -23.69
N GLU A 76 -3.37 -18.53 -23.59
CA GLU A 76 -2.51 -18.93 -22.47
C GLU A 76 -3.03 -18.39 -21.14
N HIS A 77 -3.54 -17.15 -21.11
CA HIS A 77 -4.14 -16.56 -19.91
C HIS A 77 -5.44 -17.27 -19.54
N VAL A 78 -6.26 -17.63 -20.53
CA VAL A 78 -7.46 -18.44 -20.30
C VAL A 78 -7.11 -19.80 -19.70
N ARG A 79 -6.03 -20.44 -20.16
CA ARG A 79 -5.55 -21.71 -19.58
C ARG A 79 -5.03 -21.52 -18.17
N LEU A 80 -4.32 -20.43 -17.92
CA LEU A 80 -3.82 -20.07 -16.60
C LEU A 80 -4.97 -19.88 -15.61
N LEU A 81 -6.06 -19.21 -16.01
CA LEU A 81 -7.27 -19.11 -15.19
C LEU A 81 -7.91 -20.46 -14.86
N LEU A 82 -7.80 -21.42 -15.77
CA LEU A 82 -8.37 -22.76 -15.58
C LEU A 82 -7.45 -23.70 -14.79
N SER A 83 -6.17 -23.38 -14.66
CA SER A 83 -5.21 -24.23 -13.92
C SER A 83 -5.59 -24.33 -12.44
N GLY A 84 -6.25 -23.30 -11.89
CA GLY A 84 -6.55 -23.23 -10.46
C GLY A 84 -5.31 -22.99 -9.60
N ASP A 85 -4.12 -22.89 -10.20
CA ASP A 85 -2.92 -22.47 -9.52
C ASP A 85 -3.10 -21.00 -9.16
N GLY A 86 -3.05 -20.69 -7.88
CA GLY A 86 -3.22 -19.32 -7.47
C GLY A 86 -2.18 -18.42 -8.12
N LEU A 87 -2.66 -17.36 -8.76
CA LEU A 87 -1.84 -16.41 -9.50
C LEU A 87 -1.37 -15.28 -8.60
N ASP A 88 -0.09 -14.93 -8.69
CA ASP A 88 0.47 -13.72 -8.10
C ASP A 88 0.04 -12.55 -8.99
N LEU A 89 -1.03 -11.86 -8.58
CA LEU A 89 -1.68 -10.83 -9.36
C LEU A 89 -1.37 -9.44 -8.84
N GLU A 90 -1.22 -8.48 -9.75
CA GLU A 90 -1.08 -7.07 -9.43
C GLU A 90 -1.96 -6.23 -10.36
N MET A 91 -2.53 -5.14 -9.84
CA MET A 91 -3.28 -4.21 -10.66
C MET A 91 -2.34 -3.19 -11.31
N SER A 92 -2.52 -2.92 -12.60
CA SER A 92 -1.77 -1.90 -13.33
C SER A 92 -2.68 -1.12 -14.27
N ARG A 93 -2.11 -0.16 -15.01
CA ARG A 93 -2.80 0.64 -16.03
C ARG A 93 -2.05 0.62 -17.35
N ASP A 94 -2.80 0.55 -18.45
CA ASP A 94 -2.23 0.72 -19.79
C ASP A 94 -2.01 2.20 -20.17
N LYS A 95 -1.52 2.43 -21.40
CA LYS A 95 -1.33 3.77 -21.97
C LYS A 95 -2.59 4.62 -21.99
N ASP A 96 -3.74 3.97 -22.14
CA ASP A 96 -5.06 4.59 -22.22
C ASP A 96 -5.70 4.72 -20.81
N ARG A 97 -4.93 4.42 -19.75
CA ARG A 97 -5.31 4.43 -18.33
C ARG A 97 -6.38 3.40 -17.95
N ASN A 98 -6.67 2.46 -18.82
CA ASN A 98 -7.53 1.33 -18.54
C ASN A 98 -6.88 0.44 -17.49
N PHE A 99 -7.67 -0.11 -16.59
CA PHE A 99 -7.14 -1.03 -15.59
C PHE A 99 -6.82 -2.38 -16.22
N GLN A 100 -5.77 -2.99 -15.70
CA GLN A 100 -5.33 -4.31 -16.08
C GLN A 100 -5.04 -5.12 -14.81
N LEU A 101 -5.46 -6.38 -14.83
CA LEU A 101 -5.03 -7.36 -13.88
C LEU A 101 -3.85 -8.10 -14.49
N CYS A 102 -2.68 -7.97 -13.88
CA CYS A 102 -1.42 -8.50 -14.37
C CYS A 102 -1.01 -9.71 -13.54
N VAL A 103 -0.46 -10.73 -14.19
CA VAL A 103 0.25 -11.83 -13.51
C VAL A 103 1.72 -11.44 -13.39
N LYS A 104 2.35 -11.77 -12.27
CA LYS A 104 3.80 -11.61 -12.08
C LYS A 104 4.54 -12.85 -12.57
N ASP A 105 5.51 -12.64 -13.46
CA ASP A 105 6.46 -13.68 -13.88
C ASP A 105 7.86 -13.33 -13.34
N HIS A 106 8.26 -14.02 -12.28
CA HIS A 106 9.52 -13.80 -11.56
C HIS A 106 10.70 -14.28 -12.40
N PHE A 107 11.61 -13.37 -12.75
CA PHE A 107 12.65 -13.62 -13.73
C PHE A 107 14.09 -13.32 -13.27
N ILE A 108 14.28 -12.65 -12.14
CA ILE A 108 15.60 -12.49 -11.50
C ILE A 108 15.48 -12.73 -9.99
N ILE A 109 16.40 -13.50 -9.44
CA ILE A 109 16.58 -13.68 -7.99
C ILE A 109 17.88 -12.98 -7.58
N ALA A 110 17.81 -12.13 -6.57
CA ALA A 110 18.94 -11.48 -5.93
C ALA A 110 19.20 -12.12 -4.55
N ARG A 111 20.29 -12.89 -4.46
CA ARG A 111 20.73 -13.57 -3.25
C ARG A 111 21.82 -12.75 -2.58
N PHE A 112 21.49 -12.11 -1.47
CA PHE A 112 22.47 -11.35 -0.70
C PHE A 112 23.28 -12.27 0.20
N ARG A 113 24.54 -11.89 0.46
CA ARG A 113 25.36 -12.63 1.41
C ARG A 113 24.74 -12.59 2.82
N PRO A 114 24.90 -13.64 3.63
CA PRO A 114 24.39 -13.67 4.99
C PRO A 114 24.88 -12.46 5.82
N GLY A 115 23.98 -11.86 6.60
CA GLY A 115 24.27 -10.70 7.46
C GLY A 115 24.33 -9.34 6.75
N PHE A 116 24.18 -9.31 5.42
CA PHE A 116 24.08 -8.06 4.66
C PHE A 116 22.60 -7.66 4.56
N ASN A 117 22.24 -6.50 5.12
CA ASN A 117 20.88 -5.94 5.03
C ASN A 117 20.86 -4.78 4.02
N PRO A 118 20.75 -5.07 2.72
CA PRO A 118 20.81 -4.04 1.68
C PRO A 118 19.58 -3.14 1.73
N ASN A 119 19.80 -1.85 1.52
CA ASN A 119 18.73 -0.99 1.02
C ASN A 119 18.41 -1.45 -0.42
N PRO A 120 17.17 -1.87 -0.77
CA PRO A 120 16.83 -2.32 -2.12
C PRO A 120 17.15 -1.30 -3.23
N ARG A 121 17.25 0.00 -2.88
CA ARG A 121 17.71 1.06 -3.79
C ARG A 121 19.14 0.87 -4.29
N VAL A 122 19.98 0.05 -3.64
CA VAL A 122 21.32 -0.24 -4.15
C VAL A 122 21.26 -0.97 -5.49
N LEU A 123 20.24 -1.83 -5.70
CA LEU A 123 20.07 -2.54 -6.95
C LEU A 123 19.66 -1.59 -8.08
N THR A 124 18.88 -0.54 -7.81
CA THR A 124 18.43 0.39 -8.87
C THR A 124 19.58 1.23 -9.47
N GLN A 125 20.75 1.21 -8.84
CA GLN A 125 21.95 1.93 -9.25
C GLN A 125 22.90 1.09 -10.11
N LEU A 126 22.56 -0.19 -10.34
CA LEU A 126 23.33 -1.04 -11.26
C LEU A 126 23.04 -0.67 -12.73
N PRO A 127 24.02 -0.82 -13.64
CA PRO A 127 23.90 -0.59 -15.09
C PRO A 127 22.60 -1.13 -15.70
N LEU A 128 22.26 -2.38 -15.36
CA LEU A 128 21.06 -3.06 -15.85
C LEU A 128 19.73 -2.41 -15.41
N PHE A 129 19.72 -1.70 -14.28
CA PHE A 129 18.50 -1.28 -13.61
C PHE A 129 18.23 0.24 -13.62
N SER A 130 19.19 1.12 -13.95
CA SER A 130 18.87 2.56 -14.02
C SER A 130 18.10 3.00 -15.25
N ASP A 131 18.11 2.22 -16.35
CA ASP A 131 17.14 2.48 -17.42
C ASP A 131 15.71 2.16 -16.96
N MET A 132 15.53 1.32 -15.92
CA MET A 132 14.25 1.17 -15.24
C MET A 132 13.86 2.43 -14.44
N GLN A 133 14.81 3.18 -13.85
CA GLN A 133 14.48 4.40 -13.11
C GLN A 133 13.87 5.47 -14.03
N LYS A 134 14.40 5.62 -15.26
CA LYS A 134 13.82 6.53 -16.27
C LYS A 134 12.37 6.15 -16.63
N GLN A 135 12.01 4.88 -16.48
CA GLN A 135 10.68 4.34 -16.78
C GLN A 135 9.73 4.40 -15.57
N MET A 136 10.23 4.18 -14.33
CA MET A 136 9.45 4.30 -13.09
C MET A 136 9.00 5.73 -12.79
N ILE A 137 9.75 6.74 -13.26
CA ILE A 137 9.44 8.17 -13.11
C ILE A 137 8.20 8.59 -13.93
N TYR A 138 7.84 7.83 -14.95
CA TYR A 138 6.60 8.03 -15.70
C TYR A 138 5.65 6.89 -15.38
N GLY A 139 4.90 7.02 -14.28
CA GLY A 139 3.75 6.17 -14.05
C GLY A 139 2.79 6.25 -15.25
N LYS A 140 2.87 5.29 -16.17
CA LYS A 140 1.89 4.90 -17.20
C LYS A 140 2.54 4.02 -18.26
N THR A 141 1.85 2.93 -18.58
CA THR A 141 1.98 2.08 -19.78
C THR A 141 2.78 0.80 -19.58
N LEU A 142 2.05 -0.32 -19.48
CA LEU A 142 2.59 -1.62 -19.85
C LEU A 142 2.92 -1.64 -21.35
N PHE A 143 4.19 -1.91 -21.66
CA PHE A 143 4.68 -2.08 -23.03
C PHE A 143 4.29 -3.46 -23.56
N GLU A 144 3.97 -3.55 -24.85
CA GLU A 144 3.73 -4.85 -25.48
C GLU A 144 5.05 -5.64 -25.56
N LEU A 145 5.15 -6.70 -24.77
CA LEU A 145 6.31 -7.58 -24.76
C LEU A 145 6.38 -8.35 -26.08
N PRO A 146 7.54 -8.41 -26.75
CA PRO A 146 7.70 -9.21 -27.96
C PRO A 146 7.37 -10.68 -27.68
N GLU A 147 6.48 -11.28 -28.47
CA GLU A 147 5.97 -12.65 -28.22
C GLU A 147 6.99 -13.73 -28.58
N ASN A 148 7.77 -13.51 -29.64
CA ASN A 148 8.72 -14.48 -30.19
C ASN A 148 10.15 -14.01 -29.98
N VAL A 149 10.62 -14.05 -28.74
CA VAL A 149 12.02 -13.79 -28.40
C VAL A 149 12.77 -15.13 -28.42
N SER A 150 13.61 -15.35 -29.43
CA SER A 150 14.57 -16.45 -29.40
C SER A 150 15.60 -16.22 -28.30
N VAL A 151 15.98 -17.27 -27.60
CA VAL A 151 17.08 -17.23 -26.63
C VAL A 151 18.24 -18.01 -27.24
N ASP A 152 19.31 -17.29 -27.58
CA ASP A 152 20.55 -17.85 -28.09
C ASP A 152 21.67 -17.51 -27.11
N LYS A 153 22.48 -18.50 -26.72
CA LYS A 153 23.45 -18.35 -25.64
C LYS A 153 24.59 -17.40 -26.01
N ASP A 154 25.03 -17.43 -27.27
CA ASP A 154 26.11 -16.56 -27.75
C ASP A 154 25.64 -15.10 -27.81
N GLU A 155 24.37 -14.87 -28.17
CA GLU A 155 23.74 -13.55 -28.11
C GLU A 155 23.63 -13.03 -26.67
N ILE A 156 23.21 -13.87 -25.71
CA ILE A 156 23.17 -13.48 -24.28
C ILE A 156 24.56 -13.11 -23.80
N GLU A 157 25.58 -13.92 -24.10
CA GLU A 157 26.97 -13.64 -23.73
C GLU A 157 27.44 -12.28 -24.29
N SER A 158 27.14 -12.00 -25.56
CA SER A 158 27.44 -10.71 -26.20
C SER A 158 26.76 -9.53 -25.50
N LEU A 159 25.48 -9.69 -25.16
CA LEU A 159 24.71 -8.67 -24.44
C LEU A 159 25.22 -8.44 -23.02
N VAL A 160 25.64 -9.50 -22.32
CA VAL A 160 26.26 -9.38 -20.99
C VAL A 160 27.56 -8.61 -21.08
N LYS A 161 28.45 -8.91 -22.05
CA LYS A 161 29.67 -8.14 -22.26
C LYS A 161 29.39 -6.66 -22.49
N LYS A 162 28.41 -6.35 -23.36
CA LYS A 162 27.96 -4.98 -23.62
C LYS A 162 27.43 -4.27 -22.37
N MET A 163 26.60 -4.95 -21.57
CA MET A 163 26.05 -4.41 -20.31
C MET A 163 27.17 -4.03 -19.34
N LEU A 164 28.25 -4.82 -19.31
CA LEU A 164 29.38 -4.58 -18.41
C LEU A 164 30.27 -3.42 -18.88
N GLU A 165 30.36 -3.19 -20.20
CA GLU A 165 31.17 -2.13 -20.83
C GLU A 165 30.62 -0.71 -20.68
N ASP A 166 29.31 -0.53 -20.46
CA ASP A 166 28.70 0.77 -20.22
C ASP A 166 29.38 1.42 -19.00
N SER A 167 29.74 2.71 -19.06
CA SER A 167 30.48 3.43 -18.00
C SER A 167 29.92 4.83 -17.69
N ASP A 168 28.81 5.22 -18.33
CA ASP A 168 28.34 6.61 -18.38
C ASP A 168 27.79 7.14 -17.03
N ARG A 169 27.68 6.29 -16.00
CA ARG A 169 27.00 6.61 -14.72
C ARG A 169 27.90 7.06 -13.58
N VAL A 170 29.21 6.96 -13.75
CA VAL A 170 30.18 7.28 -12.69
C VAL A 170 30.13 8.76 -12.26
N SER A 171 29.60 9.63 -13.13
CA SER A 171 29.39 11.06 -12.88
C SER A 171 28.01 11.41 -12.29
N ASP A 172 27.13 10.44 -12.04
CA ASP A 172 25.79 10.67 -11.48
C ASP A 172 25.83 10.88 -9.95
N GLU A 173 25.18 11.94 -9.45
CA GLU A 173 25.18 12.28 -8.01
C GLU A 173 24.50 11.21 -7.14
N ASP A 174 23.43 10.57 -7.63
CA ASP A 174 22.73 9.50 -6.91
C ASP A 174 23.57 8.23 -6.86
N TYR A 175 24.34 7.95 -7.92
CA TYR A 175 25.34 6.88 -7.93
C TYR A 175 26.43 7.14 -6.89
N GLN A 176 27.04 8.33 -6.89
CA GLN A 176 28.12 8.68 -5.97
C GLN A 176 27.63 8.65 -4.51
N LYS A 177 26.46 9.24 -4.23
CA LYS A 177 25.84 9.20 -2.89
C LYS A 177 25.51 7.79 -2.45
N THR A 178 25.06 6.96 -3.39
CA THR A 178 24.87 5.53 -3.18
C THR A 178 26.22 4.96 -2.75
N PHE A 179 27.25 4.92 -3.60
CA PHE A 179 28.49 4.20 -3.30
C PHE A 179 29.53 4.96 -2.46
N LYS A 180 29.19 6.09 -1.86
CA LYS A 180 30.05 6.85 -0.96
C LYS A 180 30.56 5.99 0.20
N ASP A 181 31.87 5.98 0.40
CA ASP A 181 32.57 5.23 1.45
C ASP A 181 32.25 3.72 1.47
N ARG A 182 31.76 3.15 0.36
CA ARG A 182 31.39 1.73 0.29
C ARG A 182 31.79 1.07 -1.02
N VAL A 183 32.15 -0.21 -0.91
CA VAL A 183 32.40 -1.09 -2.06
C VAL A 183 31.26 -2.09 -2.11
N PHE A 184 30.58 -2.18 -3.25
CA PHE A 184 29.49 -3.13 -3.45
C PHE A 184 29.84 -4.11 -4.57
N LYS A 185 29.84 -5.40 -4.25
CA LYS A 185 30.30 -6.47 -5.13
C LYS A 185 29.12 -7.31 -5.62
N VAL A 186 29.00 -7.44 -6.93
CA VAL A 186 27.91 -8.16 -7.59
C VAL A 186 28.51 -9.31 -8.39
N ASN A 187 27.96 -10.51 -8.21
CA ASN A 187 28.14 -11.63 -9.13
C ASN A 187 26.89 -11.79 -9.98
N TRP A 188 27.09 -12.13 -11.25
CA TRP A 188 26.05 -12.49 -12.21
C TRP A 188 26.19 -13.96 -12.56
N ASP A 189 25.09 -14.70 -12.46
CA ASP A 189 25.00 -16.08 -12.93
C ASP A 189 23.83 -16.17 -13.91
N ILE A 190 24.16 -16.04 -15.20
CA ILE A 190 23.19 -15.95 -16.29
C ILE A 190 23.29 -17.25 -17.09
N ASP A 191 22.62 -18.30 -16.62
CA ASP A 191 22.69 -19.63 -17.23
C ASP A 191 24.14 -20.15 -17.38
N GLY A 192 24.96 -19.97 -16.34
CA GLY A 192 26.38 -20.34 -16.35
C GLY A 192 27.30 -19.37 -17.10
N ILE A 193 26.77 -18.29 -17.69
CA ILE A 193 27.58 -17.14 -18.09
C ILE A 193 27.88 -16.34 -16.83
N LEU A 194 29.13 -16.45 -16.35
CA LEU A 194 29.57 -15.81 -15.13
C LEU A 194 30.15 -14.43 -15.43
N ALA A 195 29.86 -13.47 -14.56
CA ALA A 195 30.53 -12.18 -14.57
C ALA A 195 30.47 -11.55 -13.19
N CYS A 196 31.37 -10.61 -12.91
CA CYS A 196 31.30 -9.82 -11.70
C CYS A 196 31.42 -8.33 -11.98
N GLN A 197 30.88 -7.53 -11.06
CA GLN A 197 31.02 -6.09 -11.03
C GLN A 197 31.36 -5.63 -9.62
N ILE A 198 32.22 -4.63 -9.53
CA ILE A 198 32.61 -3.99 -8.28
C ILE A 198 32.30 -2.50 -8.41
N PHE A 199 31.39 -2.01 -7.59
CA PHE A 199 30.95 -0.62 -7.55
C PHE A 199 31.62 0.12 -6.41
N GLU A 200 32.19 1.26 -6.71
CA GLU A 200 32.86 2.19 -5.81
C GLU A 200 32.32 3.60 -6.06
N GLU A 201 32.61 4.56 -5.18
CA GLU A 201 32.08 5.91 -5.26
C GLU A 201 32.29 6.59 -6.63
N THR A 202 33.48 6.46 -7.22
CA THR A 202 33.87 7.19 -8.43
C THR A 202 34.23 6.28 -9.59
N ARG A 203 33.84 5.01 -9.55
CA ARG A 203 34.01 4.06 -10.67
C ARG A 203 33.29 2.76 -10.37
N TYR A 204 33.04 1.99 -11.40
CA TYR A 204 32.90 0.54 -11.25
C TYR A 204 33.81 -0.18 -12.23
N SER A 205 34.14 -1.42 -11.88
CA SER A 205 34.90 -2.33 -12.72
C SER A 205 34.11 -3.62 -12.89
N TYR A 206 34.46 -4.39 -13.92
CA TYR A 206 33.83 -5.65 -14.20
C TYR A 206 34.83 -6.67 -14.70
N GLU A 207 34.48 -7.93 -14.59
CA GLU A 207 35.21 -9.01 -15.23
C GLU A 207 34.26 -10.08 -15.76
N PHE A 208 34.45 -10.45 -17.02
CA PHE A 208 33.66 -11.48 -17.68
C PHE A 208 34.29 -12.87 -17.50
N GLY A 209 33.45 -13.90 -17.34
CA GLY A 209 33.87 -15.30 -17.26
C GLY A 209 34.20 -15.78 -15.86
N LYS A 210 34.11 -14.94 -14.83
CA LYS A 210 34.37 -15.34 -13.44
C LYS A 210 33.47 -14.64 -12.42
N ASN A 211 33.33 -15.29 -11.27
CA ASN A 211 32.68 -14.73 -10.08
C ASN A 211 33.73 -14.36 -9.02
N LEU A 212 33.41 -13.39 -8.20
CA LEU A 212 34.17 -13.07 -6.99
C LEU A 212 33.95 -14.16 -5.94
N GLU A 213 35.00 -14.52 -5.20
CA GLU A 213 34.90 -15.44 -4.06
C GLU A 213 33.95 -14.90 -2.97
N VAL A 214 33.95 -13.58 -2.78
CA VAL A 214 33.07 -12.88 -1.83
C VAL A 214 32.37 -11.72 -2.54
N ALA A 215 31.10 -11.94 -2.90
CA ALA A 215 30.20 -10.91 -3.40
C ALA A 215 29.15 -10.53 -2.34
N ASP A 216 28.64 -9.30 -2.41
CA ASP A 216 27.54 -8.83 -1.56
C ASP A 216 26.19 -9.36 -2.05
N VAL A 217 26.05 -9.55 -3.36
CA VAL A 217 24.86 -10.11 -4.00
C VAL A 217 25.22 -10.97 -5.20
N ILE A 218 24.43 -12.02 -5.42
CA ILE A 218 24.42 -12.83 -6.64
C ILE A 218 23.09 -12.61 -7.35
N LEU A 219 23.12 -12.13 -8.59
CA LEU A 219 21.96 -11.92 -9.43
C LEU A 219 21.82 -13.08 -10.42
N ILE A 220 20.67 -13.75 -10.36
CA ILE A 220 20.41 -15.00 -11.09
C ILE A 220 19.14 -14.82 -11.91
N PRO A 221 19.24 -14.59 -13.23
CA PRO A 221 18.08 -14.63 -14.09
C PRO A 221 17.52 -16.05 -14.23
N THR A 222 16.24 -16.20 -13.91
CA THR A 222 15.51 -17.49 -13.95
C THR A 222 14.66 -17.65 -15.20
N ASN A 223 14.36 -16.56 -15.90
CA ASN A 223 13.65 -16.58 -17.17
C ASN A 223 14.44 -15.81 -18.23
N MET A 224 15.11 -16.57 -19.11
CA MET A 224 16.07 -16.03 -20.07
C MET A 224 15.46 -15.15 -21.14
N ARG A 225 14.15 -15.28 -21.42
CA ARG A 225 13.44 -14.37 -22.32
C ARG A 225 13.42 -12.96 -21.76
N TYR A 226 13.04 -12.80 -20.50
CA TYR A 226 12.98 -11.48 -19.85
C TYR A 226 14.38 -10.94 -19.53
N ALA A 227 15.32 -11.82 -19.18
CA ALA A 227 16.72 -11.46 -19.03
C ALA A 227 17.27 -10.84 -20.33
N LYS A 228 17.00 -11.46 -21.48
CA LYS A 228 17.39 -10.94 -22.80
C LYS A 228 16.80 -9.57 -23.08
N LEU A 229 15.50 -9.40 -22.88
CA LEU A 229 14.82 -8.11 -23.10
C LEU A 229 15.41 -7.01 -22.22
N LEU A 230 15.67 -7.32 -20.95
CA LEU A 230 16.29 -6.40 -20.01
C LEU A 230 17.72 -6.02 -20.45
N LEU A 231 18.53 -7.00 -20.85
CA LEU A 231 19.89 -6.77 -21.36
C LEU A 231 19.92 -5.96 -22.67
N GLN A 232 18.87 -6.06 -23.48
CA GLN A 232 18.69 -5.26 -24.70
C GLN A 232 18.21 -3.82 -24.42
N GLY A 233 17.88 -3.49 -23.16
CA GLY A 233 17.30 -2.20 -22.78
C GLY A 233 15.85 -2.03 -23.23
N VAL A 234 15.14 -3.13 -23.52
CA VAL A 234 13.72 -3.07 -23.88
C VAL A 234 12.92 -2.68 -22.63
N PRO A 235 12.04 -1.67 -22.71
CA PRO A 235 11.19 -1.29 -21.60
C PRO A 235 10.29 -2.44 -21.14
N ILE A 236 10.41 -2.81 -19.86
CA ILE A 236 9.60 -3.85 -19.23
C ILE A 236 9.07 -3.34 -17.89
N ASP A 237 7.77 -3.56 -17.63
CA ASP A 237 7.14 -3.20 -16.35
C ASP A 237 7.53 -4.24 -15.30
N ILE A 238 8.43 -3.84 -14.39
CA ILE A 238 8.99 -4.71 -13.36
C ILE A 238 8.47 -4.30 -11.99
N THR A 239 8.16 -5.31 -11.18
CA THR A 239 7.86 -5.19 -9.75
C THR A 239 8.84 -6.03 -8.95
N HIS A 240 8.81 -5.91 -7.64
CA HIS A 240 9.66 -6.70 -6.77
C HIS A 240 8.87 -7.39 -5.66
N ALA A 241 9.41 -8.50 -5.20
CA ALA A 241 8.89 -9.27 -4.09
C ALA A 241 10.05 -9.89 -3.30
N LYS A 242 9.71 -10.61 -2.24
CA LYS A 242 10.63 -11.48 -1.53
C LYS A 242 10.13 -12.91 -1.64
N ASP A 243 11.05 -13.85 -1.85
CA ASP A 243 10.72 -15.27 -1.81
C ASP A 243 10.65 -15.81 -0.38
N ALA A 244 10.28 -17.09 -0.23
CA ALA A 244 10.20 -17.76 1.06
C ALA A 244 11.53 -17.78 1.83
N ASN A 245 12.66 -17.57 1.16
CA ASN A 245 13.99 -17.48 1.75
C ASN A 245 14.44 -16.03 1.96
N ASN A 246 13.52 -15.06 1.85
CA ASN A 246 13.74 -13.62 1.96
C ASN A 246 14.74 -13.08 0.91
N ASN A 247 14.98 -13.81 -0.18
CA ASN A 247 15.73 -13.29 -1.33
C ASN A 247 14.84 -12.30 -2.08
N PHE A 248 15.44 -11.24 -2.57
CA PHE A 248 14.73 -10.26 -3.38
C PHE A 248 14.49 -10.84 -4.78
N GLN A 249 13.28 -10.72 -5.30
CA GLN A 249 12.90 -11.19 -6.63
C GLN A 249 12.39 -10.03 -7.47
N LEU A 250 12.74 -10.03 -8.76
CA LEU A 250 12.16 -9.14 -9.76
C LEU A 250 11.20 -9.92 -10.64
N ALA A 251 10.04 -9.32 -10.91
CA ALA A 251 9.01 -9.91 -11.75
C ALA A 251 8.55 -8.96 -12.84
N VAL A 252 8.25 -9.49 -14.02
CA VAL A 252 7.56 -8.73 -15.07
C VAL A 252 6.06 -8.81 -14.86
N LYS A 253 5.35 -7.69 -15.02
CA LYS A 253 3.89 -7.65 -15.02
C LYS A 253 3.36 -8.00 -16.40
N ILE A 254 2.53 -9.04 -16.49
CA ILE A 254 1.95 -9.52 -17.76
C ILE A 254 0.43 -9.28 -17.73
N PRO A 255 -0.14 -8.40 -18.59
CA PRO A 255 -1.56 -8.12 -18.60
C PRO A 255 -2.39 -9.36 -18.96
N MET A 256 -3.18 -9.84 -18.01
CA MET A 256 -4.02 -11.02 -18.18
C MET A 256 -5.44 -10.66 -18.59
N LEU A 257 -6.02 -9.69 -17.89
CA LEU A 257 -7.37 -9.18 -18.08
C LEU A 257 -7.31 -7.66 -18.18
N THR A 258 -7.87 -7.09 -19.25
CA THR A 258 -7.91 -5.64 -19.47
C THR A 258 -9.33 -5.12 -19.38
N THR A 259 -9.53 -3.94 -18.79
CA THR A 259 -10.87 -3.39 -18.54
C THR A 259 -11.02 -2.02 -19.19
N ARG A 260 -12.01 -1.84 -20.06
CA ARG A 260 -12.27 -0.56 -20.72
C ARG A 260 -13.59 0.00 -20.20
N PHE A 261 -13.52 1.00 -19.33
CA PHE A 261 -14.71 1.63 -18.77
C PHE A 261 -15.32 2.64 -19.74
N LYS A 262 -16.64 2.74 -19.74
CA LYS A 262 -17.39 3.77 -20.46
C LYS A 262 -17.17 5.14 -19.81
N ASP A 263 -17.20 5.20 -18.48
CA ASP A 263 -16.83 6.38 -17.71
C ASP A 263 -15.36 6.27 -17.26
N PRO A 264 -14.45 7.13 -17.73
CA PRO A 264 -13.04 7.09 -17.36
C PRO A 264 -12.77 7.40 -15.87
N ASN A 265 -13.74 7.98 -15.15
CA ASN A 265 -13.64 8.27 -13.73
C ASN A 265 -14.19 7.14 -12.84
N MET A 266 -14.75 6.09 -13.45
CA MET A 266 -15.30 4.96 -12.71
C MET A 266 -14.19 4.25 -11.94
N SER A 267 -14.39 4.12 -10.63
CA SER A 267 -13.41 3.47 -9.77
C SER A 267 -13.27 1.98 -10.14
N PRO A 268 -12.03 1.46 -10.28
CA PRO A 268 -11.77 0.05 -10.60
C PRO A 268 -12.30 -0.89 -9.53
N LEU A 269 -12.47 -0.35 -8.32
CA LEU A 269 -13.05 -0.98 -7.16
C LEU A 269 -14.50 -1.46 -7.42
N VAL A 270 -15.16 -1.02 -8.49
CA VAL A 270 -16.44 -1.60 -8.93
C VAL A 270 -16.27 -3.04 -9.44
N LEU A 271 -15.11 -3.39 -9.99
CA LEU A 271 -14.81 -4.74 -10.48
C LEU A 271 -14.70 -5.75 -9.34
N SER A 272 -14.31 -5.30 -8.14
CA SER A 272 -14.30 -6.18 -6.95
C SER A 272 -15.71 -6.60 -6.55
N LYS A 273 -16.76 -5.87 -6.97
CA LYS A 273 -18.17 -6.25 -6.78
C LYS A 273 -18.61 -7.34 -7.77
N LEU A 274 -17.85 -7.57 -8.84
CA LEU A 274 -18.19 -8.57 -9.84
C LEU A 274 -17.83 -9.97 -9.34
N PRO A 275 -18.73 -10.95 -9.40
CA PRO A 275 -18.48 -12.25 -8.76
C PRO A 275 -17.34 -13.07 -9.35
N PHE A 276 -16.95 -12.83 -10.61
CA PHE A 276 -15.78 -13.51 -11.20
C PHE A 276 -14.46 -13.08 -10.55
N SER A 277 -14.38 -11.89 -9.95
CA SER A 277 -13.15 -11.37 -9.33
C SER A 277 -12.64 -12.28 -8.21
N LYS A 278 -13.57 -12.92 -7.49
CA LYS A 278 -13.28 -13.89 -6.42
C LYS A 278 -12.58 -15.15 -6.92
N SER A 279 -12.78 -15.54 -8.19
CA SER A 279 -12.18 -16.75 -8.78
C SER A 279 -10.77 -16.57 -9.34
N LEU A 280 -10.25 -15.34 -9.37
CA LEU A 280 -8.98 -15.00 -10.02
C LEU A 280 -7.79 -14.94 -9.04
N ARG A 281 -8.04 -14.66 -7.76
CA ARG A 281 -6.97 -14.45 -6.78
C ARG A 281 -6.51 -15.78 -6.19
N LYS A 282 -5.19 -15.99 -6.09
CA LYS A 282 -4.61 -16.95 -5.13
C LYS A 282 -5.18 -16.60 -3.76
N GLU A 283 -5.55 -17.57 -2.94
CA GLU A 283 -5.72 -17.35 -1.50
C GLU A 283 -4.35 -17.05 -0.88
N THR A 284 -3.74 -15.93 -1.26
CA THR A 284 -2.83 -15.16 -0.42
C THR A 284 -3.65 -13.95 -0.03
N GLU A 285 -4.17 -14.06 1.18
CA GLU A 285 -4.68 -13.02 2.06
C GLU A 285 -5.66 -11.98 1.48
N LYS A 286 -6.71 -11.84 2.28
CA LYS A 286 -7.84 -10.95 2.13
C LYS A 286 -7.35 -9.49 2.12
N GLU A 287 -7.01 -8.95 0.95
CA GLU A 287 -7.18 -7.49 0.77
C GLU A 287 -8.69 -7.24 0.66
N GLU A 288 -9.34 -7.29 1.81
CA GLU A 288 -10.65 -6.69 2.01
C GLU A 288 -10.51 -5.21 1.65
N LYS A 289 -11.51 -4.66 0.98
CA LYS A 289 -11.83 -3.28 1.30
C LYS A 289 -12.27 -3.29 2.76
N GLY A 290 -11.32 -3.06 3.65
CA GLY A 290 -11.66 -2.34 4.86
C GLY A 290 -12.24 -1.01 4.43
N GLU A 291 -13.27 -0.56 5.12
CA GLU A 291 -13.43 0.87 5.24
C GLU A 291 -12.17 1.37 5.95
N GLU A 292 -11.16 1.74 5.15
CA GLU A 292 -9.92 2.30 5.67
C GLU A 292 -10.22 3.71 6.16
N TYR A 293 -10.68 3.78 7.41
CA TYR A 293 -11.03 5.02 8.07
C TYR A 293 -9.94 5.34 9.08
N GLY A 294 -9.04 6.26 8.76
CA GLY A 294 -8.11 6.87 9.71
C GLY A 294 -8.55 8.29 10.05
N SER A 295 -8.55 8.64 11.34
CA SER A 295 -8.71 10.03 11.77
C SER A 295 -7.52 10.47 12.60
N TYR A 296 -7.11 11.72 12.38
CA TYR A 296 -6.11 12.36 13.22
C TYR A 296 -6.80 12.86 14.50
N ILE A 297 -6.34 12.44 15.67
CA ILE A 297 -6.84 12.94 16.95
C ILE A 297 -5.83 13.95 17.53
N PRO A 298 -6.22 15.23 17.74
CA PRO A 298 -5.38 16.18 18.47
C PRO A 298 -5.17 15.72 19.88
N VAL A 299 -3.94 15.86 20.34
CA VAL A 299 -3.58 15.60 21.72
C VAL A 299 -2.80 16.78 22.25
N ASN A 300 -3.10 17.13 23.51
CA ASN A 300 -2.77 18.39 24.20
C ASN A 300 -3.79 19.53 23.96
N LEU A 301 -5.01 19.36 24.50
CA LEU A 301 -6.08 20.35 24.40
C LEU A 301 -6.74 20.68 25.75
N SER A 302 -6.65 21.95 26.14
CA SER A 302 -7.56 22.61 27.10
C SER A 302 -8.60 23.38 26.30
N VAL A 303 -9.85 22.88 26.29
CA VAL A 303 -10.98 23.49 25.59
C VAL A 303 -11.78 24.38 26.55
N GLY A 304 -11.27 25.59 26.80
CA GLY A 304 -11.98 26.65 27.54
C GLY A 304 -12.18 26.43 29.05
N GLU A 305 -12.61 27.49 29.75
CA GLU A 305 -12.91 27.47 31.20
C GLU A 305 -14.24 26.77 31.49
N TYR A 306 -14.30 25.47 31.23
CA TYR A 306 -15.38 24.62 31.71
C TYR A 306 -14.75 23.32 32.22
N GLU A 307 -15.09 23.02 33.48
CA GLU A 307 -14.50 22.02 34.37
C GLU A 307 -14.00 20.74 33.68
N ASN A 308 -12.67 20.68 33.45
CA ASN A 308 -11.79 19.49 33.47
C ASN A 308 -12.34 18.13 32.97
N GLU A 309 -12.90 18.03 31.76
CA GLU A 309 -13.14 16.70 31.15
C GLU A 309 -12.44 16.55 29.79
N VAL A 310 -11.54 15.56 29.72
CA VAL A 310 -10.56 15.34 28.63
C VAL A 310 -11.23 14.65 27.44
N ILE A 311 -11.30 15.34 26.30
CA ILE A 311 -12.15 14.92 25.18
C ILE A 311 -11.45 14.07 24.08
N PRO A 312 -10.14 14.19 23.80
CA PRO A 312 -9.47 13.26 22.88
C PRO A 312 -9.19 11.88 23.48
N LEU A 313 -8.88 11.86 24.78
CA LEU A 313 -8.72 10.63 25.54
C LEU A 313 -10.06 9.89 25.67
N LYS A 314 -11.19 10.61 25.74
CA LYS A 314 -12.53 10.03 25.77
C LYS A 314 -12.78 9.04 24.61
N VAL A 315 -12.28 9.34 23.41
CA VAL A 315 -12.43 8.43 22.25
C VAL A 315 -11.64 7.14 22.48
N PHE A 316 -10.37 7.26 22.90
CA PHE A 316 -9.55 6.09 23.23
C PHE A 316 -10.11 5.31 24.42
N GLU A 317 -10.48 5.99 25.51
CA GLU A 317 -11.11 5.39 26.69
C GLU A 317 -12.39 4.67 26.31
N HIS A 318 -13.23 5.20 25.43
CA HIS A 318 -14.43 4.52 24.95
C HIS A 318 -14.10 3.16 24.32
N PHE A 319 -13.18 3.13 23.35
CA PHE A 319 -12.81 1.88 22.68
C PHE A 319 -11.98 0.95 23.58
N ILE A 320 -11.08 1.47 24.41
CA ILE A 320 -10.32 0.69 25.40
C ILE A 320 -11.27 0.05 26.42
N ASN A 321 -12.25 0.79 26.91
CA ASN A 321 -13.21 0.29 27.90
C ASN A 321 -14.13 -0.78 27.33
N LYS A 322 -14.40 -0.74 26.03
CA LYS A 322 -15.17 -1.77 25.32
C LYS A 322 -14.31 -2.94 24.87
N ALA A 323 -13.04 -2.70 24.57
CA ALA A 323 -12.15 -3.69 24.00
C ALA A 323 -12.09 -4.95 24.87
N SER A 324 -12.30 -6.09 24.21
CA SER A 324 -12.18 -7.41 24.82
C SER A 324 -10.72 -7.83 25.04
N ASN A 325 -9.81 -7.35 24.20
CA ASN A 325 -8.38 -7.54 24.29
C ASN A 325 -7.64 -6.34 23.69
N ILE A 326 -6.46 -6.01 24.25
CA ILE A 326 -5.67 -4.85 23.86
C ILE A 326 -4.20 -5.26 23.78
N VAL A 327 -3.57 -5.04 22.64
CA VAL A 327 -2.16 -5.34 22.39
C VAL A 327 -1.43 -4.06 22.02
N ALA A 328 -0.41 -3.69 22.78
CA ALA A 328 0.49 -2.59 22.45
C ALA A 328 1.80 -3.13 21.88
N CYS A 329 2.37 -2.40 20.92
CA CYS A 329 3.60 -2.74 20.22
C CYS A 329 4.61 -1.61 20.35
N HIS A 330 5.91 -1.91 20.32
CA HIS A 330 6.94 -0.91 20.09
C HIS A 330 6.82 -0.36 18.66
N CYS A 331 7.21 0.91 18.48
CA CYS A 331 7.17 1.55 17.18
C CYS A 331 8.31 1.02 16.30
N TYR A 332 7.98 0.17 15.33
CA TYR A 332 8.94 -0.40 14.37
C TYR A 332 9.82 0.68 13.72
N CYS A 333 9.22 1.80 13.29
CA CYS A 333 9.96 2.90 12.66
C CYS A 333 10.97 3.56 13.61
N ARG A 334 10.61 3.76 14.89
CA ARG A 334 11.51 4.38 15.88
C ARG A 334 12.62 3.43 16.32
N VAL A 335 12.32 2.14 16.44
CA VAL A 335 13.31 1.10 16.74
C VAL A 335 14.35 1.03 15.62
N ASN A 336 13.91 0.90 14.36
CA ASN A 336 14.82 0.75 13.22
C ASN A 336 15.64 2.01 12.91
N SER A 337 15.10 3.19 13.21
CA SER A 337 15.81 4.46 13.00
C SER A 337 16.61 4.90 14.22
N ASP A 338 16.68 4.06 15.26
CA ASP A 338 17.24 4.38 16.58
C ASP A 338 16.86 5.78 17.09
N CYS A 339 15.55 6.03 17.16
CA CYS A 339 15.02 7.35 17.49
C CYS A 339 15.47 7.81 18.89
N GLN A 340 16.00 9.03 18.96
CA GLN A 340 16.42 9.70 20.20
C GLN A 340 15.41 10.75 20.69
N ASN A 341 14.37 11.04 19.90
CA ASN A 341 13.42 12.13 20.17
C ASN A 341 12.15 11.67 20.88
N HIS A 342 11.86 10.36 20.84
CA HIS A 342 10.61 9.78 21.30
C HIS A 342 10.83 8.35 21.78
N GLU A 343 10.04 7.96 22.78
CA GLU A 343 10.15 6.64 23.39
C GLU A 343 9.72 5.53 22.41
N LYS A 344 10.53 4.47 22.30
CA LYS A 344 10.31 3.39 21.32
C LYS A 344 9.09 2.55 21.67
N LYS A 345 8.69 2.50 22.94
CA LYS A 345 7.59 1.65 23.42
C LYS A 345 6.20 2.06 22.92
N TYR A 346 5.98 3.33 22.59
CA TYR A 346 4.67 3.85 22.19
C TYR A 346 4.35 3.62 20.69
N GLY A 347 4.33 2.39 20.20
CA GLY A 347 4.09 2.05 18.79
C GLY A 347 2.63 1.96 18.40
N CYS A 348 2.20 0.85 17.81
CA CYS A 348 0.80 0.62 17.51
C CYS A 348 0.08 0.00 18.72
N MET A 349 -1.20 0.31 18.88
CA MET A 349 -2.08 -0.37 19.82
C MET A 349 -3.28 -0.92 19.06
N TYR A 350 -3.51 -2.22 19.20
CA TYR A 350 -4.57 -2.97 18.56
C TYR A 350 -5.61 -3.36 19.61
N MET A 351 -6.89 -3.25 19.25
CA MET A 351 -8.02 -3.47 20.14
C MET A 351 -9.08 -4.34 19.47
N GLY A 352 -9.72 -5.20 20.25
CA GLY A 352 -10.83 -6.04 19.82
C GLY A 352 -10.51 -7.53 19.76
N ASP A 353 -11.53 -8.35 19.53
CA ASP A 353 -11.44 -9.81 19.63
C ASP A 353 -10.46 -10.43 18.64
N ASP A 354 -10.30 -9.87 17.44
CA ASP A 354 -9.36 -10.38 16.44
C ASP A 354 -7.91 -10.38 16.97
N THR A 355 -7.59 -9.45 17.87
CA THR A 355 -6.26 -9.35 18.47
C THR A 355 -5.93 -10.50 19.42
N LYS A 356 -6.92 -11.25 19.92
CA LYS A 356 -6.68 -12.44 20.76
C LYS A 356 -5.94 -13.54 19.98
N ASN A 357 -6.03 -13.52 18.66
CA ASN A 357 -5.37 -14.49 17.77
C ASN A 357 -3.95 -14.05 17.37
N MET A 358 -3.45 -12.93 17.89
CA MET A 358 -2.10 -12.45 17.60
C MET A 358 -1.01 -13.31 18.23
N ILE A 359 0.02 -13.62 17.44
CA ILE A 359 1.27 -14.16 17.97
C ILE A 359 2.12 -12.97 18.44
N LEU A 360 2.32 -12.87 19.76
CA LEU A 360 3.07 -11.77 20.34
C LEU A 360 4.58 -11.99 20.24
N HIS A 361 5.28 -10.98 19.74
CA HIS A 361 6.75 -10.91 19.74
C HIS A 361 7.27 -10.12 20.96
N GLU A 362 8.59 -10.16 21.20
CA GLU A 362 9.23 -9.50 22.36
C GLU A 362 8.91 -8.00 22.50
N ASN A 363 8.59 -7.34 21.38
CA ASN A 363 8.25 -5.92 21.31
C ASN A 363 6.74 -5.65 21.42
N GLN A 364 5.95 -6.63 21.87
CA GLN A 364 4.49 -6.54 21.98
C GLN A 364 4.03 -7.04 23.36
N LYS A 365 2.99 -6.40 23.91
CA LYS A 365 2.45 -6.72 25.23
C LYS A 365 0.93 -6.56 25.25
N ILE A 366 0.22 -7.49 25.88
CA ILE A 366 -1.19 -7.31 26.23
C ILE A 366 -1.29 -6.33 27.41
N LEU A 367 -2.17 -5.34 27.30
CA LEU A 367 -2.39 -4.33 28.32
C LEU A 367 -3.74 -4.56 29.01
N SER A 368 -3.80 -4.28 30.32
CA SER A 368 -5.07 -4.00 30.99
C SER A 368 -5.69 -2.72 30.43
N LYS A 369 -6.97 -2.49 30.70
CA LYS A 369 -7.65 -1.25 30.27
C LYS A 369 -6.99 -0.01 30.87
N GLU A 370 -6.62 -0.08 32.15
CA GLU A 370 -5.92 0.98 32.86
C GLU A 370 -4.52 1.21 32.29
N GLU A 371 -3.77 0.14 32.01
CA GLU A 371 -2.46 0.24 31.36
C GLU A 371 -2.55 0.84 29.95
N ALA A 372 -3.59 0.49 29.18
CA ALA A 372 -3.82 1.02 27.85
C ALA A 372 -4.17 2.52 27.88
N VAL A 373 -5.05 2.95 28.78
CA VAL A 373 -5.35 4.38 28.99
C VAL A 373 -4.08 5.14 29.36
N GLN A 374 -3.26 4.59 30.26
CA GLN A 374 -1.99 5.19 30.66
C GLN A 374 -1.00 5.24 29.49
N PHE A 375 -0.91 4.18 28.67
CA PHE A 375 -0.08 4.15 27.47
C PHE A 375 -0.43 5.29 26.51
N VAL A 376 -1.72 5.53 26.27
CA VAL A 376 -2.19 6.64 25.43
C VAL A 376 -1.77 7.99 26.02
N ARG A 377 -2.00 8.20 27.33
CA ARG A 377 -1.62 9.44 28.01
C ARG A 377 -0.13 9.74 27.89
N GLU A 378 0.73 8.75 28.16
CA GLU A 378 2.17 8.97 28.11
C GLU A 378 2.69 9.15 26.67
N ALA A 379 2.12 8.45 25.68
CA ALA A 379 2.47 8.64 24.27
C ALA A 379 2.15 10.07 23.80
N ILE A 380 1.03 10.62 24.28
CA ILE A 380 0.62 12.00 24.03
C ILE A 380 1.59 12.99 24.66
N GLU A 381 1.96 12.77 25.93
CA GLU A 381 2.94 13.59 26.66
C GLU A 381 4.31 13.58 25.99
N ASP A 382 4.70 12.46 25.36
CA ASP A 382 5.91 12.32 24.53
C ASP A 382 5.82 13.08 23.19
N GLY A 383 4.71 13.77 22.89
CA GLY A 383 4.51 14.58 21.68
C GLY A 383 4.16 13.77 20.42
N LEU A 384 3.72 12.52 20.61
CA LEU A 384 3.28 11.65 19.52
C LEU A 384 1.86 11.96 19.08
N ILE A 385 1.61 11.74 17.80
CA ILE A 385 0.29 11.90 17.19
C ILE A 385 -0.45 10.57 17.28
N PRO A 386 -1.57 10.47 18.00
CA PRO A 386 -2.45 9.34 17.82
C PRO A 386 -3.27 9.47 16.55
N LEU A 387 -3.24 8.40 15.79
CA LEU A 387 -4.22 8.10 14.77
C LEU A 387 -5.00 6.88 15.26
N ILE A 388 -6.31 6.91 15.06
CA ILE A 388 -7.17 5.75 15.30
C ILE A 388 -7.89 5.41 13.99
N GLY A 389 -8.03 4.13 13.72
CA GLY A 389 -8.67 3.67 12.51
C GLY A 389 -8.70 2.18 12.35
N ARG A 390 -9.28 1.73 11.25
CA ARG A 390 -9.18 0.34 10.80
C ARG A 390 -8.54 0.35 9.43
N SER A 391 -7.44 -0.38 9.25
CA SER A 391 -6.87 -0.68 7.94
C SER A 391 -6.73 -2.19 7.83
N VAL A 392 -7.33 -2.76 6.78
CA VAL A 392 -7.32 -4.20 6.58
C VAL A 392 -5.92 -4.70 6.28
N GLY A 393 -5.13 -3.93 5.54
CA GLY A 393 -3.73 -4.26 5.25
C GLY A 393 -2.86 -4.37 6.51
N GLU A 394 -3.24 -3.75 7.63
CA GLU A 394 -2.53 -3.91 8.90
C GLU A 394 -2.78 -5.28 9.55
N THR A 395 -3.95 -5.89 9.37
CA THR A 395 -4.23 -7.24 9.88
C THR A 395 -3.46 -8.30 9.12
N GLU A 396 -3.35 -8.16 7.79
CA GLU A 396 -2.53 -9.04 6.94
C GLU A 396 -1.06 -8.98 7.34
N GLY A 397 -0.54 -7.79 7.62
CA GLY A 397 0.82 -7.60 8.12
C GLY A 397 1.10 -8.24 9.50
N GLN A 398 0.05 -8.52 10.28
CA GLN A 398 0.12 -9.25 11.55
C GLN A 398 -0.31 -10.73 11.41
N SER A 399 -0.59 -11.19 10.18
CA SER A 399 -1.13 -12.52 9.88
C SER A 399 -2.44 -12.84 10.62
N ILE A 400 -3.25 -11.82 10.87
CA ILE A 400 -4.58 -11.94 11.49
C ILE A 400 -5.63 -11.77 10.38
N LYS A 401 -6.69 -12.56 10.47
CA LYS A 401 -7.87 -12.36 9.65
C LYS A 401 -8.71 -11.24 10.26
N ASP A 402 -8.87 -10.12 9.56
CA ASP A 402 -9.85 -9.11 9.96
C ASP A 402 -11.28 -9.70 9.86
N THR A 403 -12.07 -9.55 10.92
CA THR A 403 -13.48 -9.94 10.97
C THR A 403 -14.41 -8.75 11.26
N GLY A 404 -13.87 -7.53 11.23
CA GLY A 404 -14.54 -6.32 11.71
C GLY A 404 -14.34 -6.08 13.21
N HIS A 405 -13.56 -6.94 13.88
CA HIS A 405 -13.28 -6.86 15.32
C HIS A 405 -11.83 -6.50 15.62
N PHE A 406 -11.22 -5.77 14.68
CA PHE A 406 -9.87 -5.24 14.77
C PHE A 406 -9.88 -3.73 14.61
N LEU A 407 -9.53 -3.02 15.67
CA LEU A 407 -9.28 -1.59 15.65
C LEU A 407 -7.79 -1.34 15.85
N SER A 408 -7.19 -0.53 15.00
CA SER A 408 -5.81 -0.11 15.14
C SER A 408 -5.69 1.35 15.57
N SER A 409 -4.63 1.60 16.30
CA SER A 409 -4.18 2.95 16.58
C SER A 409 -2.67 3.00 16.49
N CYS A 410 -2.13 4.13 16.05
CA CYS A 410 -0.69 4.34 15.99
C CYS A 410 -0.32 5.71 16.54
N PHE A 411 0.84 5.78 17.19
CA PHE A 411 1.34 6.98 17.84
C PHE A 411 2.54 7.53 17.05
N CYS A 412 2.22 8.17 15.92
CA CYS A 412 3.16 8.60 14.91
C CYS A 412 4.03 9.77 15.37
N CYS A 413 5.36 9.63 15.21
CA CYS A 413 6.29 10.75 15.27
C CYS A 413 6.50 11.37 13.88
N SER A 414 6.87 12.65 13.84
CA SER A 414 7.26 13.33 12.60
C SER A 414 8.64 12.91 12.08
N CYS A 415 9.51 12.37 12.95
CA CYS A 415 10.92 12.13 12.63
C CYS A 415 11.21 10.77 11.96
N CYS A 416 10.55 9.69 12.40
CA CYS A 416 10.90 8.33 11.96
C CYS A 416 9.79 7.62 11.17
N CYS A 417 8.52 7.91 11.46
CA CYS A 417 7.40 7.18 10.89
C CYS A 417 7.26 7.46 9.38
N ILE A 418 7.05 6.42 8.57
CA ILE A 418 6.75 6.57 7.14
C ILE A 418 5.43 7.34 6.97
N ASN A 419 4.37 6.97 7.70
CA ASN A 419 3.11 7.70 7.69
C ASN A 419 3.32 9.13 8.18
N GLY A 420 4.05 9.34 9.28
CA GLY A 420 4.41 10.68 9.77
C GLY A 420 5.16 11.53 8.73
N LYS A 421 6.08 10.93 7.95
CA LYS A 421 6.80 11.60 6.87
C LYS A 421 5.95 11.82 5.62
N MET A 422 5.10 10.87 5.24
CA MET A 422 4.14 11.03 4.14
C MET A 422 3.16 12.16 4.46
N ILE A 423 2.58 12.13 5.65
CA ILE A 423 1.71 13.17 6.20
C ILE A 423 2.43 14.53 6.20
N SER A 424 3.72 14.57 6.56
CA SER A 424 4.49 15.83 6.58
C SER A 424 4.84 16.41 5.20
N ASN A 425 4.78 15.60 4.14
CA ASN A 425 5.19 16.00 2.80
C ASN A 425 4.03 16.06 1.80
N ALA A 426 2.86 15.54 2.17
CA ALA A 426 1.70 15.45 1.30
C ALA A 426 0.72 16.60 1.56
N SER A 427 0.81 17.65 0.76
CA SER A 427 -0.31 18.57 0.48
C SER A 427 -1.53 17.87 -0.14
N SER A 428 -1.44 16.58 -0.49
CA SER A 428 -2.52 15.75 -1.06
C SER A 428 -3.18 14.78 -0.07
N ALA A 429 -2.75 14.71 1.18
CA ALA A 429 -3.35 13.82 2.18
C ALA A 429 -4.69 14.35 2.77
N LEU A 430 -5.23 15.45 2.23
CA LEU A 430 -6.33 16.21 2.84
C LEU A 430 -7.51 16.49 1.91
N THR A 431 -7.59 15.85 0.74
CA THR A 431 -8.81 15.88 -0.06
C THR A 431 -9.87 14.95 0.56
N SER A 432 -11.15 15.13 0.19
CA SER A 432 -12.32 14.45 0.77
C SER A 432 -12.29 12.91 0.74
N ASP A 433 -11.40 12.33 -0.07
CA ASP A 433 -11.17 10.88 -0.25
C ASP A 433 -9.86 10.38 0.38
N SER A 434 -9.27 11.14 1.29
CA SER A 434 -8.05 10.76 2.02
C SER A 434 -8.30 9.69 3.10
N LEU A 435 -7.27 8.86 3.34
CA LEU A 435 -7.19 7.87 4.42
C LEU A 435 -7.17 8.51 5.82
N ILE A 436 -6.90 9.82 5.93
CA ILE A 436 -6.75 10.55 7.19
C ILE A 436 -7.62 11.81 7.17
N LYS A 437 -8.64 11.85 8.01
CA LYS A 437 -9.57 12.99 8.08
C LYS A 437 -9.37 13.82 9.36
N LYS A 438 -9.59 15.13 9.22
CA LYS A 438 -9.73 16.06 10.35
C LYS A 438 -11.06 15.80 11.07
N ILE A 439 -11.07 15.90 12.40
CA ILE A 439 -12.32 15.88 13.17
C ILE A 439 -13.20 17.06 12.75
N GLU A 440 -14.48 16.79 12.50
CA GLU A 440 -15.45 17.82 12.16
C GLU A 440 -15.66 18.79 13.34
N GLY A 441 -15.89 20.08 13.05
CA GLY A 441 -16.05 21.09 14.09
C GLY A 441 -14.78 21.53 14.82
N LEU A 442 -13.61 20.94 14.52
CA LEU A 442 -12.33 21.31 15.11
C LEU A 442 -11.70 22.53 14.40
N GLU A 443 -11.35 23.57 15.17
CA GLU A 443 -10.71 24.79 14.67
C GLU A 443 -9.46 25.13 15.46
N VAL A 444 -8.38 25.49 14.77
CA VAL A 444 -7.19 26.08 15.39
C VAL A 444 -7.31 27.60 15.24
N LYS A 445 -7.14 28.34 16.34
CA LYS A 445 -7.22 29.81 16.36
C LYS A 445 -5.91 30.41 16.84
N ILE A 446 -5.66 31.64 16.43
CA ILE A 446 -4.51 32.43 16.86
C ILE A 446 -5.04 33.73 17.45
N ASP A 447 -4.66 34.04 18.68
CA ASP A 447 -4.87 35.33 19.31
C ASP A 447 -3.81 36.32 18.78
N PRO A 448 -4.19 37.29 17.94
CA PRO A 448 -3.24 38.24 17.36
C PRO A 448 -2.64 39.19 18.41
N ALA A 449 -3.30 39.40 19.55
CA ALA A 449 -2.78 40.25 20.62
C ALA A 449 -1.60 39.59 21.34
N LYS A 450 -1.63 38.26 21.50
CA LYS A 450 -0.56 37.47 22.12
C LYS A 450 0.52 37.01 21.15
N CYS A 451 0.19 36.88 19.86
CA CYS A 451 1.15 36.40 18.87
C CYS A 451 2.23 37.45 18.60
N VAL A 452 3.50 37.14 18.88
CA VAL A 452 4.63 38.05 18.59
C VAL A 452 5.35 37.73 17.27
N GLY A 453 4.82 36.80 16.46
CA GLY A 453 5.41 36.44 15.18
C GLY A 453 6.72 35.65 15.25
N CYS A 454 7.05 35.02 16.39
CA CYS A 454 8.34 34.36 16.61
C CYS A 454 8.65 33.14 15.72
N GLY A 455 7.67 32.59 15.00
CA GLY A 455 7.91 31.50 14.04
C GLY A 455 7.97 30.08 14.62
N THR A 456 8.04 29.87 15.94
CA THR A 456 8.17 28.52 16.55
C THR A 456 7.07 27.55 16.11
N CYS A 457 5.84 28.04 15.96
CA CYS A 457 4.71 27.24 15.48
C CYS A 457 4.82 26.79 14.02
N LEU A 458 5.60 27.48 13.19
CA LEU A 458 5.87 27.08 11.80
C LEU A 458 6.85 25.90 11.77
N GLU A 459 7.88 25.93 12.62
CA GLU A 459 8.93 24.89 12.69
C GLU A 459 8.37 23.51 13.03
N VAL A 460 7.34 23.45 13.88
CA VAL A 460 6.72 22.19 14.30
C VAL A 460 5.56 21.75 13.41
N CYS A 461 5.11 22.60 12.48
CA CYS A 461 3.98 22.27 11.63
C CYS A 461 4.41 21.32 10.52
N VAL A 462 4.18 20.03 10.73
CA VAL A 462 4.49 19.01 9.72
C VAL A 462 3.64 19.15 8.45
N PHE A 463 2.45 19.75 8.54
CA PHE A 463 1.55 19.91 7.41
C PHE A 463 1.83 21.15 6.55
N LYS A 464 2.82 21.96 6.95
CA LYS A 464 3.16 23.24 6.30
C LYS A 464 1.97 24.21 6.17
N GLY A 465 0.95 24.07 7.01
CA GLY A 465 -0.24 24.94 7.02
C GLY A 465 -0.07 26.23 7.84
N ARG A 466 1.16 26.74 7.99
CA ARG A 466 1.48 27.89 8.84
C ARG A 466 2.41 28.84 8.08
N GLU A 467 2.09 30.12 8.17
CA GLU A 467 2.90 31.20 7.61
C GLU A 467 2.99 32.36 8.60
N ILE A 468 3.93 33.29 8.36
CA ILE A 468 3.96 34.59 9.03
C ILE A 468 3.50 35.65 8.03
N VAL A 469 2.40 36.32 8.33
CA VAL A 469 1.85 37.44 7.56
C VAL A 469 1.73 38.63 8.50
N ASP A 470 2.24 39.79 8.07
CA ASP A 470 2.21 41.04 8.85
C ASP A 470 2.76 40.90 10.28
N GLY A 471 3.81 40.10 10.44
CA GLY A 471 4.45 39.85 11.75
C GLY A 471 3.61 38.99 12.71
N LYS A 472 2.57 38.32 12.22
CA LYS A 472 1.73 37.40 12.99
C LYS A 472 1.68 36.05 12.30
N ALA A 473 1.56 34.99 13.08
CA ALA A 473 1.33 33.67 12.50
C ALA A 473 -0.09 33.57 11.97
N THR A 474 -0.27 32.88 10.84
CA THR A 474 -1.55 32.56 10.21
C THR A 474 -1.69 31.05 10.02
N ILE A 475 -2.92 30.60 9.73
CA ILE A 475 -3.25 29.19 9.49
C ILE A 475 -3.89 29.07 8.13
N GLU A 476 -3.43 28.12 7.35
CA GLU A 476 -4.13 27.69 6.15
C GLU A 476 -5.07 26.51 6.48
N PRO A 477 -6.40 26.71 6.50
CA PRO A 477 -7.35 25.72 7.01
C PRO A 477 -7.31 24.41 6.24
N GLU A 478 -7.05 24.46 4.93
CA GLU A 478 -6.99 23.30 4.04
C GLU A 478 -5.84 22.35 4.37
N TYR A 479 -4.74 22.87 4.94
CA TYR A 479 -3.58 22.08 5.35
C TYR A 479 -3.61 21.72 6.84
N CYS A 480 -4.52 22.30 7.61
CA CYS A 480 -4.54 22.15 9.05
C CYS A 480 -5.46 21.02 9.52
N LEU A 481 -4.87 19.86 9.82
CA LEU A 481 -5.56 18.75 10.52
C LEU A 481 -5.88 19.03 11.99
N GLY A 482 -5.48 20.20 12.50
CA GLY A 482 -5.70 20.57 13.89
C GLY A 482 -4.86 19.74 14.84
N CYS A 483 -3.57 19.56 14.56
CA CYS A 483 -2.76 18.56 15.27
C CYS A 483 -2.38 18.83 16.73
N GLY A 484 -2.51 20.07 17.21
CA GLY A 484 -2.10 20.44 18.57
C GLY A 484 -0.65 20.91 18.70
N ARG A 485 0.28 20.40 17.88
CA ARG A 485 1.73 20.70 18.03
C ARG A 485 2.09 22.17 18.13
N CYS A 486 1.42 23.02 17.34
CA CYS A 486 1.68 24.46 17.35
C CYS A 486 1.22 25.16 18.64
N VAL A 487 0.23 24.58 19.34
CA VAL A 487 -0.25 25.05 20.65
C VAL A 487 0.84 24.82 21.69
N ASP A 488 1.34 23.59 21.78
CA ASP A 488 2.31 23.17 22.82
C ASP A 488 3.59 23.99 22.81
N VAL A 489 4.10 24.29 21.62
CA VAL A 489 5.36 25.03 21.47
C VAL A 489 5.19 26.54 21.46
N CYS A 490 3.97 27.07 21.55
CA CYS A 490 3.77 28.52 21.49
C CYS A 490 4.18 29.18 22.82
N PRO A 491 5.31 29.90 22.89
CA PRO A 491 5.81 30.42 24.16
C PRO A 491 4.92 31.53 24.76
N ASN A 492 4.01 32.10 23.95
CA ASN A 492 3.11 33.17 24.36
C ASN A 492 1.66 32.70 24.59
N GLY A 493 1.39 31.38 24.45
CA GLY A 493 0.02 30.85 24.54
C GLY A 493 -0.94 31.52 23.55
N ALA A 494 -0.45 31.90 22.38
CA ALA A 494 -1.19 32.67 21.39
C ALA A 494 -2.02 31.78 20.44
N ILE A 495 -1.91 30.46 20.54
CA ILE A 495 -2.58 29.51 19.65
C ILE A 495 -3.45 28.62 20.50
N THR A 496 -4.73 28.49 20.12
CA THR A 496 -5.71 27.62 20.79
C THR A 496 -6.30 26.66 19.77
N ILE A 497 -6.84 25.55 20.24
CA ILE A 497 -7.71 24.70 19.44
C ILE A 497 -9.05 24.60 20.16
N GLU A 498 -10.12 24.67 19.40
CA GLU A 498 -11.49 24.66 19.89
C GLU A 498 -12.28 23.63 19.09
N ILE A 499 -13.17 22.92 19.76
CA ILE A 499 -14.19 22.11 19.12
C ILE A 499 -15.52 22.84 19.30
N LYS A 500 -16.25 23.04 18.21
CA LYS A 500 -17.50 23.82 18.24
C LYS A 500 -18.58 23.21 19.13
N ASP A 501 -18.66 21.88 19.17
CA ASP A 501 -19.64 21.11 19.93
C ASP A 501 -19.05 19.74 20.31
N GLN A 502 -19.41 19.22 21.49
CA GLN A 502 -19.03 17.86 21.92
C GLN A 502 -19.71 16.77 21.09
N SER A 503 -20.85 17.06 20.46
CA SER A 503 -21.56 16.12 19.59
C SER A 503 -20.66 15.55 18.50
N TYR A 504 -19.71 16.32 17.98
CA TYR A 504 -18.77 15.87 16.95
C TYR A 504 -17.86 14.72 17.40
N ILE A 505 -17.58 14.61 18.69
CA ILE A 505 -16.77 13.52 19.25
C ILE A 505 -17.61 12.26 19.38
N ASP A 506 -18.84 12.41 19.84
CA ASP A 506 -19.78 11.29 19.94
C ASP A 506 -20.15 10.77 18.53
N GLU A 507 -20.30 11.65 17.54
CA GLU A 507 -20.47 11.30 16.12
C GLU A 507 -19.24 10.57 15.55
N LEU A 508 -18.02 11.00 15.89
CA LEU A 508 -16.79 10.31 15.50
C LEU A 508 -16.73 8.89 16.07
N ILE A 509 -17.07 8.74 17.35
CA ILE A 509 -17.17 7.44 18.01
C ILE A 509 -18.19 6.56 17.27
N ALA A 510 -19.40 7.06 17.07
CA ALA A 510 -20.46 6.32 16.38
C ALA A 510 -20.05 5.90 14.96
N LYS A 511 -19.29 6.75 14.26
CA LYS A 511 -18.76 6.43 12.94
C LYS A 511 -17.71 5.33 12.96
N ILE A 512 -16.79 5.34 13.91
CA ILE A 512 -15.81 4.26 14.06
C ILE A 512 -16.53 2.96 14.46
N GLU A 513 -17.51 3.02 15.38
CA GLU A 513 -18.33 1.87 15.77
C GLU A 513 -19.15 1.30 14.60
N SER A 514 -19.52 2.12 13.62
CA SER A 514 -20.26 1.63 12.45
C SER A 514 -19.44 0.69 11.56
N VAL A 515 -18.11 0.70 11.70
CA VAL A 515 -17.18 -0.05 10.84
C VAL A 515 -16.31 -1.06 11.62
N VAL A 516 -16.35 -1.01 12.95
CA VAL A 516 -15.57 -1.80 13.90
C VAL A 516 -16.39 -2.09 15.16
N ASP A 517 -16.27 -3.32 15.66
CA ASP A 517 -16.75 -3.68 17.00
C ASP A 517 -15.61 -4.29 17.82
N VAL A 518 -15.19 -3.62 18.89
CA VAL A 518 -14.08 -4.09 19.74
C VAL A 518 -14.53 -4.97 20.91
N GLU A 519 -15.83 -5.21 21.09
CA GLU A 519 -16.36 -5.98 22.22
C GLU A 519 -16.19 -7.50 22.05
N GLU A 520 -16.43 -8.25 23.14
CA GLU A 520 -16.30 -9.70 23.16
C GLU A 520 -17.50 -10.40 22.49
N GLN A 521 -17.22 -11.22 21.47
CA GLN A 521 -18.18 -12.07 20.81
C GLN A 521 -18.61 -13.22 21.73
N LYS A 522 -19.91 -13.27 22.07
CA LYS A 522 -20.49 -14.46 22.71
C LYS A 522 -20.67 -15.56 21.66
N GLU A 523 -19.89 -16.64 21.76
CA GLU A 523 -19.96 -17.81 20.86
C GLU A 523 -21.40 -18.20 20.53
N LYS A 524 -21.78 -18.18 19.24
CA LYS A 524 -22.96 -18.93 18.78
C LYS A 524 -22.54 -20.38 18.64
N LEU A 525 -23.00 -21.24 19.55
CA LEU A 525 -22.87 -22.69 19.42
C LEU A 525 -23.32 -23.15 18.02
N PRO A 526 -22.59 -24.07 17.36
CA PRO A 526 -22.96 -24.54 16.03
C PRO A 526 -24.28 -25.33 16.10
N ILE A 527 -25.29 -24.89 15.35
CA ILE A 527 -26.46 -25.73 15.09
C ILE A 527 -26.08 -26.67 13.94
N ILE A 528 -25.87 -27.94 14.30
CA ILE A 528 -25.62 -29.06 13.41
C ILE A 528 -26.91 -29.38 12.64
N GLY A 529 -26.82 -29.51 11.32
CA GLY A 529 -27.89 -29.99 10.45
C GLY A 529 -27.31 -30.67 9.21
#